data_AF-A0A7L9FG34-F1
#
_entry.id   AF-A0A7L9FG34-F1
#
_cell.length_a   1.000
_cell.length_b   1.000
_cell.length_c   1.000
_cell.angle_alpha   90.00
_cell.angle_beta   90.00
_cell.angle_gamma   90.00
#
_symmetry.space_group_name_H-M   'P 1'
#
loop_
_entity.id
_entity.type
_entity.pdbx_description
1 polymer ?
#
loop_
_entity_poly.entity_id
_entity_poly.type
_entity_poly.pdbx_seq_one_letter_code
_entity_poly.pdbx_strand_id
1 'polypeptide(L)'
;MGVPLKSPAFRLSLATTMGVSAFLSKVLLPTPYDKLAIVLHAYLLALSSFILGGLGATYTGLIIGILVSWWRSAFFPLSLAMDVFYGLTVDLFLKALRARERGAARQAALAVAAGSAVTGLLSMTVAVAAGFMRMNPVLYALIPAAGSAEGAVAGYLASVTWDKYLSRSLRSYGG
;
A
#
# COMPACT_ATOMS: atom_id res chain seq x y z
N MET A 1 12.38 14.06 3.75
CA MET A 1 13.59 13.93 2.90
C MET A 1 13.94 12.45 2.81
N GLY A 2 13.84 11.84 1.63
CA GLY A 2 14.20 10.43 1.41
C GLY A 2 15.71 10.26 1.37
N VAL A 3 16.22 9.21 2.00
CA VAL A 3 17.64 8.86 1.96
C VAL A 3 17.98 8.51 0.50
N PRO A 4 19.01 9.11 -0.12
CA PRO A 4 19.40 8.75 -1.48
C PRO A 4 19.97 7.33 -1.50
N LEU A 5 19.14 6.35 -1.88
CA LEU A 5 19.57 4.96 -2.05
C LEU A 5 20.42 4.83 -3.32
N LYS A 6 21.63 4.29 -3.15
CA LYS A 6 22.78 4.36 -4.07
C LYS A 6 22.68 3.61 -5.41
N SER A 7 21.62 2.84 -5.71
CA SER A 7 21.48 2.22 -7.04
C SER A 7 20.03 1.87 -7.44
N PRO A 8 19.67 1.95 -8.74
CA PRO A 8 18.35 1.55 -9.23
C PRO A 8 18.07 0.05 -8.99
N ALA A 9 19.10 -0.79 -8.99
CA ALA A 9 19.00 -2.21 -8.70
C ALA A 9 18.55 -2.49 -7.25
N PHE A 10 19.04 -1.72 -6.28
CA PHE A 10 18.60 -1.84 -4.89
C PHE A 10 17.14 -1.43 -4.70
N ARG A 11 16.71 -0.37 -5.42
CA ARG A 11 15.31 0.08 -5.36
C ARG A 11 14.38 -0.99 -5.90
N LEU A 12 14.76 -1.63 -7.00
CA LEU A 12 14.00 -2.70 -7.61
C LEU A 12 13.98 -3.95 -6.73
N SER A 13 15.12 -4.35 -6.15
CA SER A 13 15.18 -5.53 -5.29
C SER A 13 14.30 -5.37 -4.04
N LEU A 14 14.36 -4.21 -3.39
CA LEU A 14 13.53 -3.95 -2.21
C LEU A 14 12.04 -3.89 -2.55
N ALA A 15 11.66 -3.20 -3.63
CA ALA A 15 10.28 -3.18 -4.10
C ALA A 15 9.78 -4.61 -4.43
N THR A 16 10.66 -5.44 -5.00
CA THR A 16 10.38 -6.85 -5.31
C THR A 16 10.19 -7.67 -4.05
N THR A 17 11.09 -7.58 -3.08
CA THR A 17 10.95 -8.31 -1.81
C THR A 17 9.68 -7.92 -1.08
N MET A 18 9.40 -6.61 -0.94
CA MET A 18 8.18 -6.13 -0.28
C MET A 18 6.92 -6.55 -1.03
N GLY A 19 6.94 -6.51 -2.36
CA GLY A 19 5.83 -6.92 -3.20
C GLY A 19 5.56 -8.43 -3.13
N VAL A 20 6.61 -9.24 -3.21
CA VAL A 20 6.52 -10.71 -3.08
C VAL A 20 6.01 -11.09 -1.69
N SER A 21 6.48 -10.45 -0.62
CA SER A 21 5.98 -10.68 0.74
C SER A 21 4.49 -10.32 0.88
N ALA A 22 4.07 -9.19 0.30
CA ALA A 22 2.66 -8.79 0.31
C ALA A 22 1.78 -9.77 -0.48
N PHE A 23 2.29 -10.29 -1.61
CA PHE A 23 1.60 -11.29 -2.41
C PHE A 23 1.46 -12.63 -1.66
N LEU A 24 2.55 -13.15 -1.09
CA LEU A 24 2.55 -14.39 -0.31
C LEU A 24 1.55 -14.31 0.85
N SER A 25 1.45 -13.16 1.52
CA SER A 25 0.47 -12.95 2.57
C SER A 25 -0.98 -13.10 2.10
N LYS A 26 -1.31 -12.69 0.86
CA LYS A 26 -2.66 -12.84 0.30
C LYS A 26 -2.93 -14.25 -0.21
N VAL A 27 -1.90 -14.95 -0.69
CA VAL A 27 -2.06 -16.30 -1.27
C VAL A 27 -2.10 -17.39 -0.20
N LEU A 28 -1.34 -17.24 0.89
CA LEU A 28 -1.21 -18.28 1.92
C LEU A 28 -2.35 -18.29 2.95
N LEU A 29 -3.09 -17.20 3.12
CA LEU A 29 -4.13 -17.11 4.14
C LEU A 29 -5.50 -17.50 3.56
N PRO A 30 -6.11 -18.62 4.01
CA PRO A 30 -7.47 -18.96 3.61
C PRO A 30 -8.45 -17.91 4.13
N THR A 31 -9.53 -17.67 3.39
CA THR A 31 -10.63 -16.79 3.84
C THR A 31 -11.17 -17.30 5.18
N PRO A 32 -11.39 -16.43 6.19
CA PRO A 32 -11.44 -14.97 6.15
C PRO A 32 -10.14 -14.24 6.54
N TYR A 33 -9.05 -14.97 6.83
CA TYR A 33 -7.78 -14.37 7.28
C TYR A 33 -7.07 -13.53 6.20
N ASP A 34 -7.40 -13.76 4.91
CA ASP A 34 -7.02 -12.90 3.78
C ASP A 34 -7.38 -11.42 4.00
N LYS A 35 -8.42 -11.12 4.80
CA LYS A 35 -8.78 -9.73 5.13
C LYS A 35 -7.78 -9.06 6.08
N LEU A 36 -7.13 -9.81 6.97
CA LEU A 36 -6.04 -9.28 7.80
C LEU A 36 -4.79 -8.97 6.97
N ALA A 37 -4.61 -9.66 5.84
CA ALA A 37 -3.52 -9.39 4.91
C ALA A 37 -3.64 -8.03 4.22
N ILE A 38 -4.81 -7.37 4.25
CA ILE A 38 -4.99 -6.01 3.74
C ILE A 38 -4.17 -5.02 4.58
N VAL A 39 -4.16 -5.18 5.90
CA VAL A 39 -3.34 -4.36 6.81
C VAL A 39 -1.86 -4.55 6.48
N LEU A 40 -1.40 -5.79 6.31
CA LEU A 40 -0.01 -6.08 5.99
C LEU A 40 0.38 -5.54 4.60
N HIS A 41 -0.49 -5.69 3.61
CA HIS A 41 -0.29 -5.18 2.26
C HIS A 41 -0.18 -3.65 2.24
N ALA A 42 -1.11 -2.94 2.91
CA ALA A 42 -1.06 -1.49 3.07
C ALA A 42 0.19 -1.03 3.84
N TYR A 43 0.60 -1.79 4.85
CA TYR A 43 1.79 -1.53 5.64
C TYR A 43 3.06 -1.64 4.80
N LEU A 44 3.20 -2.71 3.99
CA LEU A 44 4.36 -2.93 3.12
C LEU A 44 4.46 -1.87 2.02
N LEU A 45 3.34 -1.42 1.46
CA LEU A 45 3.31 -0.30 0.52
C LEU A 45 3.78 1.01 1.16
N ALA A 46 3.23 1.35 2.33
CA ALA A 46 3.62 2.55 3.06
C ALA A 46 5.10 2.50 3.47
N LEU A 47 5.58 1.35 3.96
CA LEU A 47 6.97 1.16 4.33
C LEU A 47 7.91 1.28 3.12
N SER A 48 7.52 0.72 1.98
CA SER A 48 8.27 0.86 0.73
C SER A 48 8.36 2.32 0.27
N SER A 49 7.27 3.09 0.40
CA SER A 49 7.24 4.53 0.17
C SER A 49 8.20 5.31 1.09
N PHE A 50 8.28 4.93 2.37
CA PHE A 50 9.22 5.52 3.32
C PHE A 50 10.68 5.22 2.96
N ILE A 51 10.99 3.97 2.61
CA ILE A 51 12.37 3.54 2.35
C ILE A 51 12.87 4.02 0.99
N LEU A 52 12.09 3.82 -0.07
CA LEU A 52 12.50 4.11 -1.46
C LEU A 52 12.30 5.58 -1.85
N GLY A 53 11.63 6.36 -1.02
CA GLY A 53 11.29 7.73 -1.33
C GLY A 53 10.15 7.82 -2.37
N GLY A 54 10.20 8.82 -3.25
CA GLY A 54 9.12 9.05 -4.22
C GLY A 54 8.88 7.85 -5.13
N LEU A 55 7.60 7.44 -5.25
CA LEU A 55 7.11 6.30 -6.05
C LEU A 55 7.40 4.90 -5.51
N GLY A 56 7.91 4.77 -4.28
CA GLY A 56 8.22 3.47 -3.67
C GLY A 56 7.01 2.54 -3.56
N ALA A 57 5.86 3.08 -3.16
CA ALA A 57 4.62 2.30 -3.10
C ALA A 57 4.14 1.94 -4.50
N THR A 58 4.24 2.84 -5.49
CA THR A 58 3.84 2.53 -6.87
C THR A 58 4.62 1.37 -7.48
N TYR A 59 5.95 1.34 -7.32
CA TYR A 59 6.76 0.21 -7.82
C TYR A 59 6.39 -1.11 -7.17
N THR A 60 6.16 -1.08 -5.85
CA THR A 60 5.76 -2.26 -5.09
C THR A 60 4.37 -2.73 -5.51
N GLY A 61 3.43 -1.79 -5.70
CA GLY A 61 2.09 -2.06 -6.21
C GLY A 61 2.09 -2.64 -7.62
N LEU A 62 2.97 -2.18 -8.51
CA LEU A 62 3.15 -2.78 -9.84
C LEU A 62 3.54 -4.25 -9.75
N ILE A 63 4.55 -4.57 -8.92
CA ILE A 63 5.03 -5.95 -8.74
C ILE A 63 3.91 -6.82 -8.16
N ILE A 64 3.22 -6.34 -7.11
CA ILE A 64 2.11 -7.07 -6.50
C ILE A 64 1.01 -7.30 -7.54
N GLY A 65 0.63 -6.27 -8.30
CA GLY A 65 -0.42 -6.36 -9.32
C GLY A 65 -0.09 -7.36 -10.42
N ILE A 66 1.18 -7.46 -10.84
CA ILE A 66 1.63 -8.49 -11.80
C ILE A 66 1.48 -9.88 -11.20
N LEU A 67 1.97 -10.10 -9.97
CA LEU A 67 1.92 -11.40 -9.30
C LEU A 67 0.47 -11.85 -9.04
N VAL A 68 -0.39 -10.94 -8.57
CA VAL A 68 -1.81 -11.21 -8.33
C VAL A 68 -2.52 -11.50 -9.64
N SER A 69 -2.24 -10.74 -10.71
CA SER A 69 -2.84 -10.98 -12.02
C SER A 69 -2.45 -12.33 -12.60
N TRP A 70 -1.20 -12.75 -12.38
CA TRP A 70 -0.75 -14.07 -12.82
C TRP A 70 -1.43 -15.20 -12.04
N TRP A 71 -1.65 -15.02 -10.74
CA TRP A 71 -2.35 -16.00 -9.90
C TRP A 71 -3.87 -16.04 -10.13
N ARG A 72 -4.48 -14.86 -10.32
CA ARG A 72 -5.93 -14.65 -10.53
C ARG A 72 -6.18 -14.00 -11.88
N SER A 73 -5.96 -14.78 -12.94
CA SER A 73 -6.09 -14.32 -14.33
C SER A 73 -7.48 -13.79 -14.69
N ALA A 74 -8.53 -14.20 -13.96
CA ALA A 74 -9.92 -13.81 -14.21
C ALA A 74 -10.20 -12.29 -14.14
N PHE A 75 -9.35 -11.51 -13.46
CA PHE A 75 -9.54 -10.06 -13.30
C PHE A 75 -8.41 -9.23 -13.93
N PHE A 76 -7.57 -9.83 -14.77
CA PHE A 76 -6.60 -9.10 -15.59
C PHE A 76 -7.33 -8.36 -16.73
N PRO A 77 -7.01 -7.10 -17.06
CA PRO A 77 -5.94 -6.24 -16.52
C PRO A 77 -6.34 -5.33 -15.34
N LEU A 78 -7.58 -5.45 -14.87
CA LEU A 78 -8.14 -4.54 -13.86
C LEU A 78 -7.42 -4.64 -12.50
N SER A 79 -7.04 -5.84 -12.05
CA SER A 79 -6.32 -6.02 -10.78
C SER A 79 -4.97 -5.30 -10.77
N LEU A 80 -4.22 -5.39 -11.87
CA LEU A 80 -2.95 -4.67 -12.04
C LEU A 80 -3.17 -3.15 -11.94
N ALA A 81 -4.16 -2.63 -12.66
CA ALA A 81 -4.46 -1.20 -12.65
C ALA A 81 -4.84 -0.69 -11.25
N MET A 82 -5.62 -1.47 -10.49
CA MET A 82 -6.03 -1.12 -9.13
C MET A 82 -4.85 -1.13 -8.15
N ASP A 83 -3.95 -2.12 -8.21
CA ASP A 83 -2.79 -2.18 -7.32
C ASP A 83 -1.78 -1.04 -7.61
N VAL A 84 -1.56 -0.71 -8.88
CA VAL A 84 -0.75 0.46 -9.28
C VAL A 84 -1.40 1.76 -8.80
N PHE A 85 -2.71 1.90 -9.00
CA PHE A 85 -3.46 3.07 -8.55
C PHE A 85 -3.40 3.22 -7.03
N TYR A 86 -3.49 2.12 -6.29
CA TYR A 86 -3.37 2.14 -4.84
C TYR A 86 -2.00 2.64 -4.39
N GLY A 87 -0.92 2.07 -4.93
CA GLY A 87 0.44 2.50 -4.63
C GLY A 87 0.66 3.98 -4.95
N LEU A 88 0.18 4.44 -6.11
CA LEU A 88 0.26 5.85 -6.51
C LEU A 88 -0.48 6.77 -5.54
N THR A 89 -1.68 6.39 -5.14
CA THR A 89 -2.54 7.17 -4.24
C THR A 89 -1.89 7.28 -2.85
N VAL A 90 -1.33 6.19 -2.34
CA VAL A 90 -0.58 6.17 -1.08
C VAL A 90 0.66 7.07 -1.15
N ASP A 91 1.46 6.98 -2.23
CA ASP A 91 2.62 7.84 -2.43
C ASP A 91 2.25 9.32 -2.51
N LEU A 92 1.14 9.64 -3.20
CA LEU A 92 0.64 11.00 -3.35
C LEU A 92 0.20 11.57 -1.99
N PHE A 93 -0.59 10.83 -1.21
CA PHE A 93 -1.05 11.29 0.10
C PHE A 93 0.09 11.39 1.12
N LEU A 94 1.03 10.44 1.12
CA LEU A 94 2.20 10.50 2.01
C LEU A 94 3.06 11.73 1.70
N LYS A 95 3.19 12.09 0.42
CA LYS A 95 3.88 13.32 -0.01
C LYS A 95 3.08 14.58 0.35
N ALA A 96 1.77 14.59 0.07
CA ALA A 96 0.89 15.73 0.31
C ALA A 96 0.79 16.09 1.80
N LEU A 97 0.66 15.10 2.68
CA LEU A 97 0.54 15.29 4.12
C LEU A 97 1.89 15.41 4.84
N ARG A 98 3.00 15.47 4.09
CA ARG A 98 4.38 15.47 4.64
C ARG A 98 4.61 14.35 5.67
N ALA A 99 3.93 13.21 5.47
CA ALA A 99 3.90 12.09 6.39
C ALA A 99 5.27 11.39 6.60
N ARG A 100 6.29 11.81 5.84
CA ARG A 100 7.68 11.31 5.88
C ARG A 100 8.58 12.08 6.84
N GLU A 101 8.04 13.06 7.55
CA GLU A 101 8.75 13.74 8.64
C GLU A 101 8.73 12.88 9.92
N ARG A 102 9.72 13.06 10.80
CA ARG A 102 9.74 12.32 12.08
C ARG A 102 8.59 12.78 12.97
N GLY A 103 7.94 11.84 13.65
CA GLY A 103 6.77 12.12 14.49
C GLY A 103 5.47 12.32 13.70
N ALA A 104 5.51 12.14 12.37
CA ALA A 104 4.36 12.29 11.48
C ALA A 104 3.44 11.05 11.45
N ALA A 105 3.42 10.22 12.49
CA ALA A 105 2.68 8.95 12.50
C ALA A 105 1.18 9.13 12.26
N ARG A 106 0.60 10.22 12.76
CA ARG A 106 -0.79 10.58 12.48
C ARG A 106 -1.01 10.95 11.01
N GLN A 107 -0.08 11.69 10.40
CA GLN A 107 -0.17 12.09 8.99
C GLN A 107 0.02 10.87 8.07
N ALA A 108 0.89 9.93 8.45
CA ALA A 108 1.06 8.66 7.75
C ALA A 108 -0.19 7.78 7.84
N ALA A 109 -0.78 7.65 9.03
CA ALA A 109 -2.04 6.95 9.22
C ALA A 109 -3.15 7.56 8.34
N LEU A 110 -3.31 8.88 8.37
CA LEU A 110 -4.31 9.58 7.56
C LEU A 110 -4.07 9.43 6.06
N ALA A 111 -2.81 9.50 5.62
CA ALA A 111 -2.45 9.35 4.21
C ALA A 111 -2.83 7.97 3.67
N VAL A 112 -2.44 6.92 4.38
CA VAL A 112 -2.71 5.53 3.97
C VAL A 112 -4.21 5.22 4.11
N ALA A 113 -4.87 5.71 5.16
CA ALA A 113 -6.32 5.59 5.33
C ALA A 113 -7.10 6.24 4.20
N ALA A 114 -6.71 7.46 3.79
CA ALA A 114 -7.33 8.18 2.68
C ALA A 114 -7.08 7.44 1.35
N GLY A 115 -5.86 6.95 1.13
CA GLY A 115 -5.54 6.14 -0.05
C GLY A 115 -6.38 4.88 -0.14
N SER A 116 -6.51 4.14 0.98
CA SER A 116 -7.35 2.95 1.04
C SER A 116 -8.83 3.25 0.83
N ALA A 117 -9.34 4.37 1.35
CA ALA A 117 -10.72 4.80 1.13
C ALA A 117 -10.99 5.07 -0.35
N VAL A 118 -10.12 5.86 -1.00
CA VAL A 118 -10.26 6.25 -2.41
C VAL A 118 -10.18 5.02 -3.31
N THR A 119 -9.19 4.15 -3.08
CA THR A 119 -9.05 2.91 -3.85
C THR A 119 -10.23 1.96 -3.59
N GLY A 120 -10.72 1.86 -2.35
CA GLY A 120 -11.89 1.05 -2.01
C GLY A 120 -13.17 1.53 -2.69
N LEU A 121 -13.42 2.84 -2.70
CA LEU A 121 -14.52 3.47 -3.43
C LEU A 121 -14.41 3.22 -4.93
N LEU A 122 -13.22 3.42 -5.50
CA LEU A 122 -12.98 3.21 -6.93
C LEU A 122 -13.22 1.73 -7.30
N SER A 123 -12.66 0.80 -6.53
CA SER A 123 -12.84 -0.64 -6.74
C SER A 123 -14.32 -1.03 -6.71
N MET A 124 -15.09 -0.48 -5.76
CA MET A 124 -16.55 -0.63 -5.69
C MET A 124 -17.26 -0.13 -6.94
N THR A 125 -16.98 1.10 -7.36
CA THR A 125 -17.63 1.68 -8.55
C THR A 125 -17.36 0.86 -9.79
N VAL A 126 -16.13 0.33 -9.94
CA VAL A 126 -15.80 -0.55 -11.06
C VAL A 126 -16.50 -1.91 -10.94
N ALA A 127 -16.58 -2.50 -9.74
CA ALA A 127 -17.27 -3.77 -9.53
C ALA A 127 -18.77 -3.68 -9.85
N VAL A 128 -19.41 -2.56 -9.50
CA VAL A 128 -20.82 -2.30 -9.85
C VAL A 128 -20.98 -2.01 -11.34
N ALA A 129 -20.11 -1.18 -11.93
CA ALA A 129 -20.17 -0.86 -13.36
C ALA A 129 -19.94 -2.09 -14.26
N ALA A 130 -19.07 -3.01 -13.83
CA ALA A 130 -18.80 -4.27 -14.52
C ALA A 130 -19.88 -5.35 -14.28
N GLY A 131 -20.86 -5.09 -13.41
CA GLY A 131 -21.95 -6.02 -13.12
C GLY A 131 -21.58 -7.19 -12.19
N PHE A 132 -20.37 -7.18 -11.60
CA PHE A 132 -19.97 -8.21 -10.62
C PHE A 132 -20.72 -8.10 -9.29
N MET A 133 -21.21 -6.90 -8.97
CA MET A 133 -21.90 -6.62 -7.71
C MET A 133 -23.12 -5.73 -7.94
N ARG A 134 -24.22 -6.00 -7.23
CA ARG A 134 -25.37 -5.10 -7.20
C ARG A 134 -25.08 -3.89 -6.32
N MET A 135 -25.56 -2.72 -6.72
CA MET A 135 -25.40 -1.49 -5.96
C MET A 135 -26.08 -1.63 -4.60
N ASN A 136 -25.29 -1.71 -3.53
CA ASN A 136 -25.76 -1.76 -2.15
C ASN A 136 -25.12 -0.61 -1.35
N PRO A 137 -25.90 0.39 -0.91
CA PRO A 137 -25.36 1.57 -0.23
C PRO A 137 -24.65 1.24 1.09
N VAL A 138 -25.05 0.17 1.78
CA VAL A 138 -24.41 -0.29 3.02
C VAL A 138 -22.97 -0.74 2.75
N LEU A 139 -22.75 -1.46 1.65
CA LEU A 139 -21.42 -1.90 1.27
C LEU A 139 -20.55 -0.73 0.80
N TYR A 140 -21.15 0.26 0.12
CA TYR A 140 -20.47 1.50 -0.28
C TYR A 140 -19.95 2.31 0.90
N ALA A 141 -20.60 2.23 2.07
CA ALA A 141 -20.10 2.84 3.29
C ALA A 141 -19.08 1.93 4.01
N LEU A 142 -19.36 0.63 4.11
CA LEU A 142 -18.56 -0.32 4.87
C LEU A 142 -17.17 -0.57 4.28
N ILE A 143 -17.06 -0.77 2.95
CA ILE A 143 -15.77 -1.11 2.33
C ILE A 143 -14.75 0.03 2.49
N PRO A 144 -15.08 1.30 2.18
CA PRO A 144 -14.16 2.39 2.41
C PRO A 144 -13.88 2.61 3.89
N ALA A 145 -14.88 2.48 4.77
CA ALA A 145 -14.69 2.64 6.22
C ALA A 145 -13.73 1.59 6.79
N ALA A 146 -13.92 0.31 6.43
CA ALA A 146 -13.03 -0.78 6.82
C ALA A 146 -11.62 -0.57 6.24
N GLY A 147 -11.52 -0.27 4.95
CA GLY A 147 -10.24 -0.01 4.28
C GLY A 147 -9.50 1.20 4.87
N SER A 148 -10.21 2.25 5.27
CA SER A 148 -9.62 3.40 5.97
C SER A 148 -9.12 3.03 7.36
N ALA A 149 -9.87 2.23 8.13
CA ALA A 149 -9.44 1.78 9.45
C ALA A 149 -8.16 0.93 9.34
N GLU A 150 -8.14 -0.03 8.42
CA GLU A 150 -6.97 -0.88 8.13
C GLU A 150 -5.79 -0.06 7.62
N GLY A 151 -6.04 0.89 6.71
CA GLY A 151 -5.04 1.82 6.20
C GLY A 151 -4.46 2.73 7.28
N ALA A 152 -5.27 3.19 8.23
CA ALA A 152 -4.82 3.99 9.36
C ALA A 152 -3.86 3.22 10.25
N VAL A 153 -4.22 1.97 10.60
CA VAL A 153 -3.37 1.07 11.40
C VAL A 153 -2.06 0.81 10.65
N ALA A 154 -2.14 0.47 9.37
CA ALA A 154 -0.97 0.21 8.53
C ALA A 154 -0.04 1.42 8.42
N GLY A 155 -0.59 2.61 8.18
CA GLY A 155 0.19 3.85 8.07
C GLY A 155 0.84 4.26 9.40
N TYR A 156 0.13 4.08 10.52
CA TYR A 156 0.69 4.30 11.84
C TYR A 156 1.85 3.35 12.13
N LEU A 157 1.66 2.05 11.92
CA LEU A 157 2.70 1.04 12.12
C LEU A 157 3.92 1.33 11.23
N ALA A 158 3.71 1.66 9.96
CA ALA A 158 4.78 1.96 9.02
C ALA A 158 5.62 3.17 9.48
N SER A 159 4.96 4.24 9.96
CA SER A 159 5.66 5.41 10.49
C SER A 159 6.40 5.11 11.80
N VAL A 160 5.81 4.34 12.71
CA VAL A 160 6.49 3.94 13.96
C VAL A 160 7.71 3.08 13.66
N THR A 161 7.61 2.13 12.73
CA THR A 161 8.74 1.30 12.30
C THR A 161 9.84 2.16 11.67
N TRP A 162 9.47 3.12 10.83
CA TRP A 162 10.40 4.06 10.20
C TRP A 162 11.12 4.93 11.24
N ASP A 163 10.38 5.55 12.15
CA ASP A 163 10.92 6.48 13.13
C ASP A 163 11.83 5.77 14.14
N LYS A 164 11.44 4.58 14.62
CA LYS A 164 12.19 3.84 15.63
C LYS A 164 13.42 3.13 15.07
N TYR A 165 13.28 2.42 13.95
CA TYR A 165 14.29 1.46 13.49
C TYR A 165 15.08 1.96 12.28
N LEU A 166 14.41 2.45 11.23
CA LEU A 166 15.09 2.73 9.96
C LEU A 166 15.74 4.12 9.89
N SER A 167 15.11 5.14 10.47
CA SER A 167 15.61 6.51 10.41
C SER A 167 16.94 6.70 11.17
N ARG A 168 17.21 5.84 12.17
CA ARG A 168 18.49 5.81 12.90
C ARG A 168 19.59 5.09 12.10
N SER A 169 19.28 3.91 11.56
CA SER A 169 20.28 3.07 10.87
C SER A 169 20.74 3.65 9.52
N LEU A 170 19.84 4.27 8.75
CA LEU A 170 20.18 4.83 7.44
C LEU A 170 21.06 6.09 7.51
N ARG A 171 21.04 6.80 8.65
CA ARG A 171 21.90 7.98 8.86
C ARG A 171 23.31 7.60 9.32
N SER A 172 23.49 6.42 9.91
CA SER A 172 24.80 5.89 10.33
C SER A 172 25.68 5.40 9.17
N TYR A 173 25.10 5.17 7.99
CA TYR A 173 25.81 4.71 6.78
C TYR A 173 26.02 5.82 5.72
N GLY A 174 25.53 7.03 6.00
CA GLY A 174 25.59 8.18 5.09
C GLY A 174 26.39 9.36 5.64
N GLY A 175 27.21 9.13 6.68
CA GLY A 175 28.21 10.07 7.19
C GLY A 175 29.57 9.76 6.59
#